data_AF-A0A367ZAI8-F1
#
_entry.id   AF-A0A367ZAI8-F1
#
_cell.length_a   1.000
_cell.length_b   1.000
_cell.length_c   1.000
_cell.angle_alpha   90.00
_cell.angle_beta   90.00
_cell.angle_gamma   90.00
#
_symmetry.space_group_name_H-M   'P 1'
#
loop_
_entity.id
_entity.type
_entity.pdbx_description
1 polymer ?
#
loop_
_entity_poly.entity_id
_entity_poly.type
_entity_poly.pdbx_seq_one_letter_code
_entity_poly.pdbx_strand_id
1 'polypeptide(L)'
;MKISGFTFVRNGVKFEYPFIESIKSIMPICDELIVVVGNSDDDTLQQIMNLKEEKIKIIQTIWDEKLREGGKILAQQTNIALSHITGDWGLYLQADEVIHEKYLDNILKAMRQYLHNYKVEGLLFKYIHFYGSYDYYADSRNWYRKEIRVVRNNIGVKSWKDAQGFRIDNRKMNVIEIDAYIYHYGWVKHPRAMMEKIKTFNKFWHDDEWIEKNIQMKEEFDYSIIEKLRKFEGTHPEVMKNRIENFNWKFVPPEKLKTNLKFKILDSIERSTGIRLGEYKNYKILK
;
A
#
# COMPACT_ATOMS: atom_id res chain seq x y z
N MET A 1 18.29 18.19 4.09
CA MET A 1 17.43 16.99 4.04
C MET A 1 16.84 16.91 2.66
N LYS A 2 17.08 15.82 1.94
CA LYS A 2 16.46 15.51 0.66
C LYS A 2 15.53 14.30 0.80
N ILE A 3 14.33 14.36 0.22
CA ILE A 3 13.31 13.31 0.25
C ILE A 3 13.06 12.82 -1.17
N SER A 4 13.26 11.52 -1.40
CA SER A 4 12.89 10.87 -2.65
C SER A 4 11.60 10.08 -2.46
N GLY A 5 10.55 10.42 -3.21
CA GLY A 5 9.41 9.54 -3.38
C GLY A 5 9.81 8.35 -4.26
N PHE A 6 9.24 7.17 -4.02
CA PHE A 6 9.41 6.06 -4.95
C PHE A 6 8.20 5.14 -4.97
N THR A 7 7.90 4.58 -6.14
CA THR A 7 6.78 3.66 -6.34
C THR A 7 7.03 2.80 -7.59
N PHE A 8 6.19 1.79 -7.78
CA PHE A 8 6.10 1.06 -9.04
C PHE A 8 4.63 0.82 -9.41
N VAL A 9 4.36 0.69 -10.70
CA VAL A 9 3.03 0.36 -11.21
C VAL A 9 3.12 -0.42 -12.52
N ARG A 10 2.18 -1.33 -12.72
CA ARG A 10 1.90 -1.99 -14.00
C ARG A 10 0.39 -2.12 -14.13
N ASN A 11 -0.15 -1.80 -15.31
CA ASN A 11 -1.57 -1.92 -15.61
C ASN A 11 -2.48 -1.15 -14.61
N GLY A 12 -2.06 0.06 -14.23
CA GLY A 12 -2.75 0.90 -13.27
C GLY A 12 -4.13 1.36 -13.73
N VAL A 13 -4.32 1.55 -15.04
CA VAL A 13 -5.63 1.93 -15.61
C VAL A 13 -6.56 0.73 -15.62
N LYS A 14 -6.10 -0.40 -16.18
CA LYS A 14 -6.84 -1.66 -16.30
C LYS A 14 -7.31 -2.19 -14.95
N PHE A 15 -6.48 -2.07 -13.91
CA PHE A 15 -6.83 -2.50 -12.56
C PHE A 15 -7.38 -1.38 -11.67
N GLU A 16 -7.72 -0.23 -12.25
CA GLU A 16 -8.31 0.92 -11.54
C GLU A 16 -7.56 1.28 -10.25
N TYR A 17 -6.23 1.29 -10.31
CA TYR A 17 -5.41 1.78 -9.19
C TYR A 17 -5.46 3.31 -9.15
N PRO A 18 -5.56 3.93 -7.97
CA PRO A 18 -5.41 5.37 -7.80
C PRO A 18 -3.93 5.80 -7.88
N PHE A 19 -3.19 5.35 -8.89
CA PHE A 19 -1.73 5.52 -8.97
C PHE A 19 -1.35 6.99 -9.22
N ILE A 20 -2.18 7.74 -9.93
CA ILE A 20 -1.98 9.17 -10.13
C ILE A 20 -2.20 9.93 -8.81
N GLU A 21 -3.25 9.59 -8.08
CA GLU A 21 -3.57 10.18 -6.78
C GLU A 21 -2.50 9.82 -5.74
N SER A 22 -1.99 8.58 -5.77
CA SER A 22 -0.86 8.11 -4.96
C SER A 22 0.37 9.00 -5.18
N ILE A 23 0.81 9.17 -6.42
CA ILE A 23 1.95 10.02 -6.80
C ILE A 23 1.72 11.47 -6.34
N LYS A 24 0.55 12.04 -6.67
CA LYS A 24 0.22 13.43 -6.31
C LYS A 24 0.18 13.66 -4.81
N SER A 25 -0.21 12.67 -4.02
CA SER A 25 -0.34 12.81 -2.57
C SER A 25 0.98 13.06 -1.83
N ILE A 26 2.09 12.58 -2.37
CA ILE A 26 3.42 12.73 -1.76
C ILE A 26 4.29 13.77 -2.48
N MET A 27 3.94 14.15 -3.70
CA MET A 27 4.68 15.14 -4.50
C MET A 27 5.04 16.44 -3.75
N PRO A 28 4.15 17.03 -2.91
CA PRO A 28 4.46 18.29 -2.23
C PRO A 28 5.68 18.23 -1.29
N ILE A 29 6.02 17.04 -0.79
CA ILE A 29 7.11 16.85 0.18
C ILE A 29 8.32 16.13 -0.41
N CYS A 30 8.27 15.76 -1.70
CA CYS A 30 9.37 15.11 -2.40
C CYS A 30 10.20 16.14 -3.19
N ASP A 31 11.52 15.94 -3.19
CA ASP A 31 12.47 16.66 -4.04
C ASP A 31 12.64 15.96 -5.40
N GLU A 32 12.43 14.65 -5.44
CA GLU A 32 12.31 13.84 -6.64
C GLU A 32 11.36 12.67 -6.39
N LEU A 33 10.83 12.07 -7.46
CA LEU A 33 9.97 10.90 -7.35
C LEU A 33 10.33 9.87 -8.42
N ILE A 34 10.78 8.69 -8.00
CA ILE A 34 11.12 7.58 -8.89
C ILE A 34 9.87 6.73 -9.14
N VAL A 35 9.44 6.64 -10.40
CA VAL A 35 8.30 5.80 -10.80
C VAL A 35 8.79 4.68 -11.71
N VAL A 36 8.78 3.46 -11.19
CA VAL A 36 9.05 2.27 -12.01
C VAL A 36 7.77 1.82 -12.70
N VAL A 37 7.76 1.84 -14.02
CA VAL A 37 6.59 1.47 -14.83
C VAL A 37 6.88 0.16 -15.54
N GLY A 38 6.20 -0.91 -15.11
CA GLY A 38 6.26 -2.19 -15.79
C GLY A 38 5.64 -2.12 -17.19
N ASN A 39 6.03 -3.04 -18.06
CA ASN A 39 5.45 -3.23 -19.39
C ASN A 39 3.93 -3.44 -19.31
N SER A 40 3.21 -2.33 -19.44
CA SER A 40 1.76 -2.27 -19.28
C SER A 40 1.08 -2.43 -20.64
N ASP A 41 -0.10 -3.05 -20.66
CA ASP A 41 -0.94 -3.19 -21.86
C ASP A 41 -2.06 -2.13 -21.91
N ASP A 42 -1.91 -1.06 -21.13
CA ASP A 42 -2.83 0.07 -21.00
C ASP A 42 -2.10 1.42 -20.98
N ASP A 43 -2.84 2.51 -20.81
CA ASP A 43 -2.31 3.88 -20.84
C ASP A 43 -1.57 4.30 -19.55
N THR A 44 -1.15 3.38 -18.69
CA THR A 44 -0.49 3.71 -17.41
C THR A 44 0.71 4.63 -17.58
N LEU A 45 1.61 4.30 -18.52
CA LEU A 45 2.80 5.12 -18.80
C LEU A 45 2.40 6.52 -19.27
N GLN A 46 1.44 6.59 -20.20
CA GLN A 46 0.98 7.86 -20.76
C GLN A 46 0.34 8.77 -19.71
N GLN A 47 -0.46 8.20 -18.79
CA GLN A 47 -1.05 8.99 -17.71
C GLN A 47 0.01 9.58 -16.75
N ILE A 48 1.09 8.84 -16.46
CA ILE A 48 2.19 9.37 -15.64
C ILE A 48 2.93 10.48 -16.40
N MET A 49 3.24 10.29 -17.68
CA MET A 49 3.88 11.33 -18.50
C MET A 49 3.03 12.60 -18.61
N ASN A 50 1.71 12.46 -18.66
CA ASN A 50 0.76 13.57 -18.71
C ASN A 50 0.74 14.43 -17.43
N LEU A 51 1.34 13.97 -16.33
CA LEU A 51 1.51 14.80 -15.13
C LEU A 51 2.45 15.99 -15.39
N LYS A 52 3.38 15.87 -16.36
CA LYS A 52 4.34 16.92 -16.73
C LYS A 52 5.10 17.51 -15.52
N GLU A 53 5.41 16.67 -14.55
CA GLU A 53 6.08 17.06 -13.31
C GLU A 53 7.59 16.77 -13.40
N GLU A 54 8.41 17.82 -13.33
CA GLU A 54 9.87 17.72 -13.51
C GLU A 54 10.55 16.86 -12.45
N LYS A 55 9.95 16.75 -11.25
CA LYS A 55 10.45 15.90 -10.17
C LYS A 55 10.33 14.40 -10.47
N ILE A 56 9.45 14.00 -11.40
CA ILE A 56 9.20 12.59 -11.71
C ILE A 56 10.29 12.05 -12.63
N LYS A 57 10.94 10.97 -12.20
CA LYS A 57 11.87 10.16 -13.01
C LYS A 57 11.24 8.81 -13.28
N ILE A 58 10.91 8.56 -14.55
CA ILE A 58 10.27 7.32 -14.99
C ILE A 58 11.35 6.31 -15.37
N ILE A 59 11.21 5.09 -14.86
CA ILE A 59 12.05 3.94 -15.22
C ILE A 59 11.13 2.87 -15.79
N GLN A 60 11.28 2.53 -17.06
CA GLN A 60 10.49 1.47 -17.67
C GLN A 60 11.17 0.11 -17.46
N THR A 61 10.39 -0.90 -17.11
CA THR A 61 10.88 -2.27 -16.86
C THR A 61 10.03 -3.31 -17.56
N ILE A 62 10.62 -4.47 -17.82
CA ILE A 62 9.89 -5.66 -18.28
C ILE A 62 9.81 -6.61 -17.09
N TRP A 63 8.59 -7.03 -16.74
CA TRP A 63 8.40 -7.97 -15.64
C TRP A 63 8.73 -9.38 -16.10
N ASP A 64 9.65 -10.03 -15.40
CA ASP A 64 9.95 -11.45 -15.63
C ASP A 64 8.80 -12.32 -15.08
N GLU A 65 8.07 -12.96 -16.00
CA GLU A 65 6.93 -13.83 -15.67
C GLU A 65 7.35 -15.05 -14.85
N LYS A 66 8.63 -15.43 -14.87
CA LYS A 66 9.16 -16.54 -14.06
C LYS A 66 9.33 -16.15 -12.58
N LEU A 67 9.39 -14.86 -12.25
CA LEU A 67 9.51 -14.36 -10.87
C LEU A 67 8.15 -14.10 -10.20
N ARG A 68 7.08 -14.70 -10.73
CA ARG A 68 5.73 -14.48 -10.24
C ARG A 68 5.43 -15.10 -8.88
N GLU A 69 6.16 -16.11 -8.41
CA GLU A 69 5.81 -16.77 -7.15
C GLU A 69 6.07 -15.91 -5.90
N GLY A 70 5.07 -15.87 -4.99
CA GLY A 70 5.19 -15.24 -3.67
C GLY A 70 5.46 -13.73 -3.67
N GLY A 71 5.07 -13.00 -4.72
CA GLY A 71 5.24 -11.56 -4.81
C GLY A 71 6.68 -11.09 -5.11
N LYS A 72 7.60 -12.00 -5.47
CA LYS A 72 9.02 -11.67 -5.73
C LYS A 72 9.19 -10.59 -6.80
N ILE A 73 8.38 -10.64 -7.86
CA ILE A 73 8.39 -9.60 -8.89
C ILE A 73 8.06 -8.23 -8.32
N LEU A 74 7.10 -8.13 -7.39
CA LEU A 74 6.72 -6.86 -6.74
C LEU A 74 7.87 -6.34 -5.88
N ALA A 75 8.54 -7.22 -5.13
CA ALA A 75 9.73 -6.88 -4.36
C ALA A 75 10.87 -6.39 -5.27
N GLN A 76 11.08 -7.03 -6.42
CA GLN A 76 12.08 -6.63 -7.41
C GLN A 76 11.81 -5.22 -7.93
N GLN A 77 10.59 -4.91 -8.34
CA GLN A 77 10.24 -3.58 -8.85
C GLN A 77 10.37 -2.49 -7.79
N THR A 78 9.98 -2.80 -6.54
CA THR A 78 10.20 -1.91 -5.39
C THR A 78 11.70 -1.64 -5.18
N ASN A 79 12.53 -2.67 -5.27
CA ASN A 79 13.99 -2.55 -5.12
C ASN A 79 14.64 -1.78 -6.27
N ILE A 80 14.14 -1.91 -7.50
CA ILE A 80 14.58 -1.08 -8.64
C ILE A 80 14.26 0.38 -8.37
N ALA A 81 13.04 0.69 -7.91
CA ALA A 81 12.67 2.08 -7.57
C ALA A 81 13.56 2.63 -6.45
N LEU A 82 13.75 1.84 -5.39
CA LEU A 82 14.59 2.18 -4.25
C LEU A 82 16.06 2.37 -4.64
N SER A 83 16.62 1.61 -5.59
CA SER A 83 18.03 1.77 -5.97
C SER A 83 18.35 3.07 -6.71
N HIS A 84 17.32 3.79 -7.17
CA HIS A 84 17.47 5.04 -7.92
C HIS A 84 17.18 6.30 -7.07
N ILE A 85 16.81 6.14 -5.80
CA ILE A 85 16.59 7.29 -4.93
C ILE A 85 17.93 7.92 -4.51
N THR A 86 17.96 9.25 -4.44
CA THR A 86 19.16 10.02 -4.06
C THR A 86 19.00 10.81 -2.76
N GLY A 87 17.80 10.80 -2.16
CA GLY A 87 17.49 11.49 -0.91
C GLY A 87 18.07 10.81 0.32
N ASP A 88 18.06 11.53 1.44
CA ASP A 88 18.38 11.00 2.77
C ASP A 88 17.31 9.98 3.21
N TRP A 89 16.07 10.28 2.86
CA TRP A 89 14.87 9.47 3.12
C TRP A 89 14.20 9.06 1.80
N GLY A 90 13.79 7.80 1.72
CA GLY A 90 12.88 7.29 0.71
C GLY A 90 11.45 7.21 1.24
N LEU A 91 10.49 7.87 0.60
CA LEU A 91 9.06 7.77 0.88
C LEU A 91 8.40 6.86 -0.16
N TYR A 92 7.99 5.69 0.28
CA TYR A 92 7.39 4.65 -0.55
C TYR A 92 5.87 4.69 -0.49
N LEU A 93 5.20 4.50 -1.62
CA LEU A 93 3.78 4.14 -1.68
C LEU A 93 3.55 3.06 -2.73
N GLN A 94 2.61 2.15 -2.46
CA GLN A 94 2.03 1.28 -3.48
C GLN A 94 1.02 2.07 -4.33
N ALA A 95 0.76 1.59 -5.56
CA ALA A 95 -0.11 2.27 -6.53
C ALA A 95 -1.57 2.48 -6.04
N ASP A 96 -2.01 1.76 -5.01
CA ASP A 96 -3.32 1.87 -4.37
C ASP A 96 -3.30 2.50 -2.97
N GLU A 97 -2.18 3.13 -2.60
CA GLU A 97 -1.98 3.82 -1.34
C GLU A 97 -1.87 5.33 -1.55
N VAL A 98 -2.50 6.10 -0.67
CA VAL A 98 -2.52 7.57 -0.73
C VAL A 98 -2.31 8.12 0.68
N ILE A 99 -1.57 9.23 0.79
CA ILE A 99 -1.42 9.96 2.04
C ILE A 99 -2.35 11.17 2.04
N HIS A 100 -3.09 11.36 3.13
CA HIS A 100 -3.87 12.58 3.29
C HIS A 100 -2.95 13.77 3.58
N GLU A 101 -3.17 14.89 2.90
CA GLU A 101 -2.39 16.13 3.01
C GLU A 101 -2.19 16.61 4.45
N LYS A 102 -3.15 16.34 5.34
CA LYS A 102 -3.05 16.67 6.78
C LYS A 102 -1.88 15.99 7.51
N TYR A 103 -1.33 14.91 6.95
CA TYR A 103 -0.20 14.19 7.55
C TYR A 103 1.16 14.62 7.01
N LEU A 104 1.21 15.42 5.93
CA LEU A 104 2.47 15.78 5.27
C LEU A 104 3.42 16.53 6.20
N ASP A 105 2.91 17.46 7.00
CA ASP A 105 3.71 18.20 7.98
C ASP A 105 4.26 17.30 9.08
N ASN A 106 3.47 16.33 9.56
CA ASN A 106 3.90 15.36 10.57
C ASN A 106 5.04 14.47 10.03
N ILE A 107 4.92 14.03 8.78
CA ILE A 107 5.94 13.21 8.10
C ILE A 107 7.24 14.01 7.94
N LEU A 108 7.14 15.24 7.41
CA LEU A 108 8.28 16.14 7.25
C LEU A 108 8.98 16.42 8.58
N LYS A 109 8.21 16.73 9.63
CA LYS A 109 8.73 16.99 10.98
C LYS A 109 9.49 15.79 11.51
N ALA A 110 8.93 14.58 11.38
CA ALA A 110 9.59 13.36 11.83
C ALA A 110 10.89 13.08 11.06
N MET A 111 10.87 13.21 9.72
CA MET A 111 12.07 13.03 8.90
C MET A 111 13.19 14.02 9.28
N ARG A 112 12.85 15.29 9.56
CA ARG A 112 13.81 16.30 10.03
C ARG A 112 14.35 15.96 11.42
N GLN A 113 13.46 15.63 12.35
CA GLN A 113 13.81 15.30 13.73
C GLN A 113 14.80 14.15 13.82
N TYR A 114 14.61 13.12 12.99
CA TYR A 114 15.44 11.91 13.02
C TYR A 114 16.54 11.89 11.96
N LEU A 115 16.75 12.98 11.22
CA LEU A 115 17.72 13.02 10.12
C LEU A 115 19.12 12.54 10.54
N HIS A 116 19.62 13.05 11.66
CA HIS A 116 20.95 12.74 12.19
C HIS A 116 20.97 11.61 13.24
N ASN A 117 19.80 11.02 13.55
CA ASN A 117 19.72 9.86 14.43
C ASN A 117 19.74 8.56 13.62
N TYR A 118 20.93 8.05 13.33
CA TYR A 118 21.14 6.84 12.53
C TYR A 118 20.62 5.55 13.18
N LYS A 119 20.20 5.58 14.45
CA LYS A 119 19.47 4.44 15.05
C LYS A 119 18.07 4.28 14.46
N VAL A 120 17.49 5.37 13.95
CA VAL A 120 16.19 5.37 13.27
C VAL A 120 16.39 5.08 11.79
N GLU A 121 15.94 3.90 11.36
CA GLU A 121 16.11 3.36 10.01
C GLU A 121 14.87 3.56 9.13
N GLY A 122 13.73 3.95 9.72
CA GLY A 122 12.50 4.24 8.98
C GLY A 122 11.38 4.78 9.87
N LEU A 123 10.29 5.22 9.22
CA LEU A 123 9.07 5.68 9.89
C LEU A 123 7.92 4.71 9.61
N LEU A 124 7.20 4.37 10.68
CA LEU A 124 6.10 3.43 10.70
C LEU A 124 4.78 4.18 10.67
N PHE A 125 3.93 3.84 9.70
CA PHE A 125 2.64 4.47 9.46
C PHE A 125 1.51 3.57 9.90
N LYS A 126 0.37 4.15 10.25
CA LYS A 126 -0.88 3.43 10.50
C LYS A 126 -1.66 3.25 9.19
N TYR A 127 -2.60 2.30 9.14
CA TYR A 127 -3.36 1.98 7.91
C TYR A 127 -4.86 2.10 8.11
N ILE A 128 -5.52 2.58 7.05
CA ILE A 128 -6.95 2.45 6.83
C ILE A 128 -7.14 1.73 5.50
N HIS A 129 -7.69 0.51 5.55
CA HIS A 129 -7.97 -0.30 4.38
C HIS A 129 -9.42 -0.13 3.95
N PHE A 130 -9.67 0.73 2.97
CA PHE A 130 -11.02 0.94 2.43
C PHE A 130 -11.50 -0.31 1.68
N TYR A 131 -12.78 -0.64 1.83
CA TYR A 131 -13.33 -1.92 1.39
C TYR A 131 -14.74 -1.76 0.81
N GLY A 132 -14.92 -2.20 -0.45
CA GLY A 132 -16.19 -2.15 -1.18
C GLY A 132 -16.58 -0.75 -1.66
N SER A 133 -16.36 0.28 -0.83
CA SER A 133 -16.58 1.70 -1.15
C SER A 133 -15.64 2.59 -0.35
N TYR A 134 -15.68 3.90 -0.61
CA TYR A 134 -14.91 4.90 0.12
C TYR A 134 -15.44 5.16 1.54
N ASP A 135 -16.71 4.82 1.81
CA ASP A 135 -17.35 5.09 3.10
C ASP A 135 -17.03 4.06 4.20
N TYR A 136 -16.38 2.95 3.84
CA TYR A 136 -16.15 1.84 4.77
C TYR A 136 -14.72 1.32 4.70
N TYR A 137 -14.21 0.88 5.85
CA TYR A 137 -12.90 0.27 5.97
C TYR A 137 -12.94 -1.02 6.79
N ALA A 138 -12.04 -1.93 6.46
CA ALA A 138 -11.87 -3.20 7.15
C ALA A 138 -11.17 -2.99 8.51
N ASP A 139 -11.76 -3.55 9.58
CA ASP A 139 -11.24 -3.45 10.95
C ASP A 139 -10.96 -4.83 11.58
N SER A 140 -10.79 -5.87 10.75
CA SER A 140 -10.55 -7.22 11.24
C SER A 140 -9.07 -7.51 11.52
N ARG A 141 -8.81 -8.61 12.22
CA ARG A 141 -7.46 -9.01 12.60
C ARG A 141 -6.58 -9.46 11.43
N ASN A 142 -7.19 -9.79 10.30
CA ASN A 142 -6.52 -10.26 9.09
C ASN A 142 -5.89 -9.13 8.28
N TRP A 143 -6.19 -7.87 8.62
CA TRP A 143 -5.60 -6.70 7.99
C TRP A 143 -4.45 -6.19 8.84
N TYR A 144 -3.29 -6.00 8.23
CA TYR A 144 -2.19 -5.34 8.90
C TYR A 144 -2.59 -3.88 9.17
N ARG A 145 -2.16 -3.31 10.29
CA ARG A 145 -2.56 -1.94 10.66
C ARG A 145 -1.41 -0.95 10.62
N LYS A 146 -0.18 -1.44 10.43
CA LYS A 146 1.04 -0.63 10.43
C LYS A 146 2.08 -1.19 9.49
N GLU A 147 2.75 -0.32 8.76
CA GLU A 147 3.85 -0.72 7.86
C GLU A 147 4.83 0.44 7.64
N ILE A 148 6.07 0.09 7.30
CA ILE A 148 7.15 1.04 7.02
C ILE A 148 6.89 1.67 5.65
N ARG A 149 6.74 2.99 5.61
CA ARG A 149 6.60 3.75 4.34
C ARG A 149 7.65 4.81 4.15
N VAL A 150 8.47 5.07 5.16
CA VAL A 150 9.69 5.86 5.01
C VAL A 150 10.87 5.02 5.42
N VAL A 151 11.89 4.99 4.58
CA VAL A 151 13.13 4.23 4.80
C VAL A 151 14.32 5.17 4.71
N ARG A 152 15.32 4.98 5.56
CA ARG A 152 16.58 5.69 5.42
C ARG A 152 17.33 5.11 4.22
N ASN A 153 17.87 6.00 3.38
CA ASN A 153 18.64 5.58 2.21
C ASN A 153 20.04 5.09 2.61
N ASN A 154 20.71 4.35 1.72
CA ASN A 154 22.13 3.96 1.83
C ASN A 154 22.50 3.11 3.06
N ILE A 155 21.55 2.41 3.67
CA ILE A 155 21.80 1.47 4.79
C ILE A 155 21.48 0.01 4.45
N GLY A 156 21.36 -0.33 3.16
CA GLY A 156 21.10 -1.70 2.71
C GLY A 156 19.63 -2.15 2.82
N VAL A 157 18.69 -1.20 2.83
CA VAL A 157 17.24 -1.50 2.83
C VAL A 157 16.83 -2.24 1.57
N LYS A 158 16.01 -3.28 1.72
CA LYS A 158 15.38 -4.04 0.63
C LYS A 158 13.93 -4.37 0.96
N SER A 159 13.09 -4.42 -0.08
CA SER A 159 11.74 -4.95 -0.01
C SER A 159 11.77 -6.41 0.44
N TRP A 160 10.87 -6.80 1.35
CA TRP A 160 10.89 -8.09 2.02
C TRP A 160 9.75 -8.99 1.54
N LYS A 161 10.09 -10.10 0.88
CA LYS A 161 9.20 -11.08 0.23
C LYS A 161 8.42 -10.50 -0.94
N ASP A 162 7.61 -9.49 -0.68
CA ASP A 162 6.77 -8.79 -1.63
C ASP A 162 7.08 -7.28 -1.61
N ALA A 163 6.10 -6.46 -1.97
CA ALA A 163 6.16 -5.01 -1.97
C ALA A 163 5.63 -4.35 -0.69
N GLN A 164 5.26 -5.12 0.34
CA GLN A 164 4.56 -4.59 1.51
C GLN A 164 5.52 -3.90 2.49
N GLY A 165 6.62 -4.55 2.88
CA GLY A 165 7.50 -4.06 3.95
C GLY A 165 8.98 -4.22 3.64
N PHE A 166 9.82 -3.71 4.54
CA PHE A 166 11.28 -3.61 4.30
C PHE A 166 12.10 -4.32 5.38
N ARG A 167 13.31 -4.74 4.99
CA ARG A 167 14.35 -5.29 5.87
C ARG A 167 15.74 -4.83 5.43
N ILE A 168 16.70 -4.95 6.34
CA ILE A 168 18.13 -4.80 6.06
C ILE A 168 18.75 -6.16 6.33
N ASP A 169 19.49 -6.76 5.40
CA ASP A 169 20.14 -8.07 5.59
C ASP A 169 19.24 -9.13 6.29
N ASN A 170 17.99 -9.23 5.85
CA ASN A 170 16.94 -10.08 6.41
C ASN A 170 16.55 -9.83 7.88
N ARG A 171 17.14 -8.84 8.57
CA ARG A 171 16.71 -8.37 9.89
C ARG A 171 15.62 -7.29 9.80
N LYS A 172 14.79 -7.25 10.82
CA LYS A 172 13.77 -6.20 11.01
C LYS A 172 14.45 -4.85 11.22
N MET A 173 13.87 -3.80 10.66
CA MET A 173 14.34 -2.42 10.80
C MET A 173 13.91 -1.82 12.14
N ASN A 174 14.73 -0.91 12.67
CA ASN A 174 14.44 -0.06 13.83
C ASN A 174 13.70 1.19 13.38
N VAL A 175 12.47 1.37 13.85
CA VAL A 175 11.56 2.40 13.32
C VAL A 175 10.92 3.23 14.43
N ILE A 176 10.49 4.43 14.07
CA ILE A 176 9.65 5.28 14.91
C ILE A 176 8.23 5.30 14.33
N GLU A 177 7.24 5.06 15.18
CA GLU A 177 5.84 5.27 14.82
C GLU A 177 5.51 6.76 14.83
N ILE A 178 4.88 7.23 13.76
CA ILE A 178 4.49 8.63 13.61
C ILE A 178 2.96 8.76 13.53
N ASP A 179 2.46 9.96 13.79
CA ASP A 179 1.05 10.25 13.60
C ASP A 179 0.72 10.57 12.13
N ALA A 180 0.76 9.51 11.32
CA ALA A 180 0.41 9.53 9.92
C ALA A 180 -0.27 8.21 9.53
N TYR A 181 -1.24 8.31 8.61
CA TYR A 181 -1.98 7.16 8.11
C TYR A 181 -1.81 7.03 6.60
N ILE A 182 -1.68 5.79 6.15
CA ILE A 182 -1.85 5.39 4.76
C ILE A 182 -3.30 5.02 4.53
N TYR A 183 -3.90 5.65 3.52
CA TYR A 183 -5.25 5.33 3.06
C TYR A 183 -5.09 4.39 1.88
N HIS A 184 -5.44 3.12 2.08
CA HIS A 184 -5.22 2.05 1.12
C HIS A 184 -6.57 1.68 0.48
N TYR A 185 -6.68 1.92 -0.83
CA TYR A 185 -7.91 1.76 -1.63
C TYR A 185 -7.90 0.49 -2.50
N GLY A 186 -7.06 -0.49 -2.15
CA GLY A 186 -6.86 -1.70 -2.94
C GLY A 186 -8.11 -2.56 -3.11
N TRP A 187 -9.15 -2.34 -2.29
CA TRP A 187 -10.40 -3.10 -2.25
C TRP A 187 -11.66 -2.28 -2.56
N VAL A 188 -11.51 -1.05 -3.07
CA VAL A 188 -12.65 -0.19 -3.47
C VAL A 188 -12.78 -0.21 -4.99
N LYS A 189 -13.64 -1.09 -5.52
CA LYS A 189 -13.85 -1.34 -6.96
C LYS A 189 -15.24 -1.91 -7.21
N HIS A 190 -15.66 -1.86 -8.47
CA HIS A 190 -16.81 -2.66 -8.93
C HIS A 190 -16.50 -4.17 -8.75
N PRO A 191 -17.46 -5.03 -8.36
CA PRO A 191 -17.22 -6.46 -8.13
C PRO A 191 -16.56 -7.22 -9.29
N ARG A 192 -16.90 -6.86 -10.53
CA ARG A 192 -16.29 -7.44 -11.75
C ARG A 192 -14.80 -7.08 -11.86
N ALA A 193 -14.47 -5.79 -11.78
CA ALA A 193 -13.10 -5.31 -11.81
C ALA A 193 -12.27 -5.88 -10.64
N MET A 194 -12.87 -6.03 -9.47
CA MET A 194 -12.23 -6.68 -8.32
C MET A 194 -11.93 -8.16 -8.59
N MET A 195 -12.86 -8.89 -9.21
CA MET A 195 -12.65 -10.29 -9.60
C MET A 195 -11.54 -10.43 -10.65
N GLU A 196 -11.50 -9.55 -11.65
CA GLU A 196 -10.42 -9.51 -12.65
C GLU A 196 -9.06 -9.22 -12.03
N LYS A 197 -9.01 -8.27 -11.08
CA LYS A 197 -7.82 -8.00 -10.26
C LYS A 197 -7.40 -9.26 -9.52
N ILE A 198 -8.31 -9.94 -8.81
CA ILE A 198 -7.99 -11.15 -8.04
C ILE A 198 -7.45 -12.26 -8.96
N LYS A 199 -8.10 -12.51 -10.10
CA LYS A 199 -7.66 -13.53 -11.07
C LYS A 199 -6.25 -13.26 -11.57
N THR A 200 -5.92 -11.99 -11.85
CA THR A 200 -4.57 -11.62 -12.33
C THR A 200 -3.56 -11.60 -11.18
N PHE A 201 -3.94 -11.03 -10.04
CA PHE A 201 -3.01 -10.82 -8.92
C PHE A 201 -2.55 -12.14 -8.31
N ASN A 202 -3.44 -13.14 -8.21
CA ASN A 202 -3.05 -14.47 -7.70
C ASN A 202 -2.01 -15.17 -8.58
N LYS A 203 -1.90 -14.83 -9.87
CA LYS A 203 -0.79 -15.30 -10.73
C LYS A 203 0.56 -14.82 -10.25
N PHE A 204 0.62 -13.74 -9.46
CA PHE A 204 1.85 -13.25 -8.80
C PHE A 204 2.05 -13.81 -7.39
N TRP A 205 1.33 -14.86 -7.01
CA TRP A 205 1.47 -15.50 -5.70
C TRP A 205 1.45 -17.03 -5.78
N HIS A 206 0.71 -17.57 -6.75
CA HIS A 206 0.42 -18.99 -6.90
C HIS A 206 0.63 -19.45 -8.35
N ASP A 207 0.90 -20.75 -8.53
CA ASP A 207 0.97 -21.39 -9.84
C ASP A 207 -0.43 -21.55 -10.48
N ASP A 208 -0.45 -21.91 -11.76
CA ASP A 208 -1.70 -21.98 -12.53
C ASP A 208 -2.61 -23.12 -12.02
N GLU A 209 -2.05 -24.25 -11.56
CA GLU A 209 -2.82 -25.37 -10.99
C GLU A 209 -3.55 -24.96 -9.69
N TRP A 210 -2.88 -24.21 -8.81
CA TRP A 210 -3.49 -23.67 -7.60
C TRP A 210 -4.60 -22.69 -7.93
N ILE A 211 -4.42 -21.86 -8.95
CA ILE A 211 -5.42 -20.88 -9.40
C ILE A 211 -6.67 -21.57 -9.90
N GLU A 212 -6.53 -22.56 -10.79
CA GLU A 212 -7.67 -23.33 -11.32
C GLU A 212 -8.45 -24.03 -10.21
N LYS A 213 -7.75 -24.52 -9.18
CA LYS A 213 -8.36 -25.25 -8.07
C LYS A 213 -9.03 -24.35 -7.02
N ASN A 214 -8.46 -23.17 -6.74
CA ASN A 214 -8.85 -22.34 -5.59
C ASN A 214 -9.61 -21.07 -5.97
N ILE A 215 -9.44 -20.56 -7.20
CA ILE A 215 -10.21 -19.41 -7.68
C ILE A 215 -11.45 -19.94 -8.37
N GLN A 216 -12.56 -20.00 -7.63
CA GLN A 216 -13.88 -20.21 -8.25
C GLN A 216 -14.07 -19.16 -9.34
N MET A 217 -14.25 -19.59 -10.59
CA MET A 217 -14.47 -18.72 -11.73
C MET A 217 -15.85 -18.06 -11.66
N LYS A 218 -16.05 -17.21 -10.65
CA LYS A 218 -17.21 -16.34 -10.55
C LYS A 218 -17.02 -15.13 -11.47
N GLU A 219 -18.13 -14.56 -11.88
CA GLU A 219 -18.17 -13.30 -12.64
C GLU A 219 -17.89 -12.10 -11.74
N GLU A 220 -18.35 -12.15 -10.48
CA GLU A 220 -18.28 -11.03 -9.54
C GLU A 220 -17.66 -11.44 -8.20
N PHE A 221 -16.90 -10.52 -7.59
CA PHE A 221 -16.36 -10.66 -6.26
C PHE A 221 -17.43 -10.48 -5.18
N ASP A 222 -17.46 -11.39 -4.22
CA ASP A 222 -18.38 -11.34 -3.09
C ASP A 222 -17.79 -10.55 -1.92
N TYR A 223 -18.15 -9.27 -1.84
CA TYR A 223 -17.74 -8.37 -0.76
C TYR A 223 -18.40 -8.70 0.61
N SER A 224 -19.35 -9.65 0.68
CA SER A 224 -19.97 -10.02 1.95
C SER A 224 -19.05 -10.85 2.86
N ILE A 225 -17.94 -11.35 2.34
CA ILE A 225 -16.99 -12.26 3.04
C ILE A 225 -16.07 -11.49 4.01
N ILE A 226 -16.36 -10.23 4.30
CA ILE A 226 -15.61 -9.43 5.28
C ILE A 226 -16.03 -9.76 6.72
N GLU A 227 -15.06 -9.92 7.62
CA GLU A 227 -15.33 -10.28 9.02
C GLU A 227 -15.76 -9.11 9.88
N LYS A 228 -15.24 -7.91 9.56
CA LYS A 228 -15.48 -6.69 10.32
C LYS A 228 -15.26 -5.47 9.45
N LEU A 229 -16.27 -4.61 9.42
CA LEU A 229 -16.32 -3.40 8.63
C LEU A 229 -16.74 -2.24 9.54
N ARG A 230 -16.18 -1.06 9.32
CA ARG A 230 -16.57 0.18 10.00
C ARG A 230 -16.84 1.28 9.00
N LYS A 231 -17.75 2.18 9.35
CA LYS A 231 -17.96 3.42 8.62
C LYS A 231 -16.77 4.35 8.85
N PHE A 232 -16.29 4.97 7.77
CA PHE A 232 -15.27 6.00 7.83
C PHE A 232 -15.93 7.34 8.17
N GLU A 233 -15.42 8.00 9.21
CA GLU A 233 -15.93 9.30 9.69
C GLU A 233 -14.98 10.45 9.37
N GLY A 234 -13.85 10.17 8.70
CA GLY A 234 -12.89 11.17 8.28
C GLY A 234 -13.17 11.72 6.89
N THR A 235 -12.21 12.50 6.39
CA THR A 235 -12.18 13.03 5.03
C THR A 235 -11.19 12.23 4.18
N HIS A 236 -11.46 12.13 2.89
CA HIS A 236 -10.50 11.61 1.92
C HIS A 236 -9.54 12.73 1.46
N PRO A 237 -8.33 12.39 0.99
CA PRO A 237 -7.40 13.37 0.44
C PRO A 237 -8.00 14.11 -0.75
N GLU A 238 -7.71 15.40 -0.91
CA GLU A 238 -8.25 16.20 -2.03
C GLU A 238 -7.94 15.58 -3.41
N VAL A 239 -6.75 14.96 -3.56
CA VAL A 239 -6.35 14.27 -4.79
C VAL A 239 -7.30 13.13 -5.19
N MET A 240 -8.06 12.57 -4.24
CA MET A 240 -9.03 11.49 -4.48
C MET A 240 -10.43 11.99 -4.83
N LYS A 241 -10.72 13.28 -4.68
CA LYS A 241 -12.08 13.85 -4.81
C LYS A 241 -12.76 13.46 -6.11
N ASN A 242 -12.11 13.73 -7.25
CA ASN A 242 -12.67 13.42 -8.57
C ASN A 242 -12.96 11.91 -8.75
N ARG A 243 -12.10 11.04 -8.21
CA ARG A 243 -12.31 9.59 -8.31
C ARG A 243 -13.52 9.14 -7.49
N ILE A 244 -13.67 9.71 -6.29
CA ILE A 244 -14.80 9.40 -5.39
C ILE A 244 -16.11 9.89 -6.00
N GLU A 245 -16.14 11.11 -6.55
CA GLU A 245 -17.33 11.70 -7.19
C GLU A 245 -17.77 10.90 -8.43
N ASN A 246 -16.82 10.34 -9.18
CA ASN A 246 -17.11 9.52 -10.37
C ASN A 246 -17.36 8.04 -10.05
N PHE A 247 -17.34 7.64 -8.78
CA PHE A 247 -17.52 6.25 -8.39
C PHE A 247 -19.01 5.85 -8.51
N ASN A 248 -19.31 5.01 -9.49
CA ASN A 248 -20.67 4.62 -9.85
C ASN A 248 -21.14 3.30 -9.21
N TRP A 249 -20.35 2.72 -8.32
CA TRP A 249 -20.71 1.50 -7.60
C TRP A 249 -21.34 1.80 -6.24
N LYS A 250 -22.54 1.26 -6.02
CA LYS A 250 -23.24 1.37 -4.73
C LYS A 250 -23.00 0.11 -3.90
N PHE A 251 -21.99 0.17 -3.04
CA PHE A 251 -21.72 -0.88 -2.08
C PHE A 251 -22.79 -0.91 -0.98
N VAL A 252 -23.33 -2.09 -0.69
CA VAL A 252 -24.22 -2.34 0.44
C VAL A 252 -23.46 -3.21 1.44
N PRO A 253 -23.16 -2.71 2.66
CA PRO A 253 -22.47 -3.51 3.66
C PRO A 253 -23.36 -4.69 4.10
N PRO A 254 -22.78 -5.88 4.35
CA PRO A 254 -23.56 -7.04 4.77
C PRO A 254 -24.20 -6.81 6.15
N GLU A 255 -25.48 -7.17 6.30
CA GLU A 255 -26.22 -7.02 7.57
C GLU A 255 -25.63 -7.85 8.72
N LYS A 256 -25.08 -9.03 8.39
CA LYS A 256 -24.47 -9.95 9.36
C LYS A 256 -23.04 -10.27 8.96
N LEU A 257 -22.11 -9.81 9.78
CA LEU A 257 -20.69 -10.11 9.65
C LEU A 257 -20.39 -11.47 10.32
N LYS A 258 -19.70 -12.35 9.60
CA LYS A 258 -19.28 -13.66 10.13
C LYS A 258 -18.00 -13.47 10.97
N THR A 259 -18.15 -13.19 12.26
CA THR A 259 -16.99 -13.06 13.16
C THR A 259 -16.72 -14.37 13.92
N ASN A 260 -15.53 -14.92 13.77
CA ASN A 260 -15.08 -16.11 14.50
C ASN A 260 -14.96 -15.83 16.02
N LEU A 261 -15.41 -16.76 16.87
CA LEU A 261 -15.31 -16.65 18.33
C LEU A 261 -13.88 -16.39 18.81
N LYS A 262 -12.89 -17.01 18.15
CA LYS A 262 -11.46 -16.77 18.40
C LYS A 262 -11.11 -15.29 18.29
N PHE A 263 -11.61 -14.60 17.24
CA PHE A 263 -11.35 -13.19 17.04
C PHE A 263 -12.10 -12.30 18.03
N LYS A 264 -13.30 -12.68 18.46
CA LYS A 264 -14.01 -11.94 19.54
C LYS A 264 -13.21 -11.93 20.84
N ILE A 265 -12.66 -13.09 21.24
CA ILE A 265 -11.83 -13.21 22.44
C ILE A 265 -10.57 -12.34 22.31
N LEU A 266 -9.86 -12.48 21.18
CA LEU A 266 -8.63 -11.74 20.95
C LEU A 266 -8.85 -10.22 20.87
N ASP A 267 -9.96 -9.76 20.29
CA ASP A 267 -10.36 -8.35 20.28
C ASP A 267 -10.66 -7.85 21.70
N SER A 268 -11.29 -8.67 22.54
CA SER A 268 -11.55 -8.31 23.95
C SER A 268 -10.26 -8.15 24.75
N ILE A 269 -9.28 -9.03 24.52
CA ILE A 269 -7.95 -8.91 25.14
C ILE A 269 -7.26 -7.63 24.67
N GLU A 270 -7.29 -7.32 23.36
CA GLU A 270 -6.69 -6.11 22.83
C GLU A 270 -7.34 -4.84 23.40
N ARG A 271 -8.68 -4.79 23.53
CA ARG A 271 -9.37 -3.63 24.11
C ARG A 271 -9.03 -3.39 25.58
N SER A 272 -8.82 -4.45 26.35
CA SER A 272 -8.52 -4.35 27.78
C SER A 272 -7.04 -4.06 28.06
N THR A 273 -6.13 -4.59 27.23
CA THR A 273 -4.68 -4.53 27.48
C THR A 273 -3.93 -3.57 26.56
N GLY A 274 -4.53 -3.17 25.44
CA GLY A 274 -3.84 -2.52 24.32
C GLY A 274 -2.91 -3.47 23.54
N ILE A 275 -2.82 -4.75 23.91
CA ILE A 275 -1.89 -5.72 23.32
C ILE A 275 -2.61 -6.59 22.28
N ARG A 276 -2.15 -6.51 21.03
CA ARG A 276 -2.63 -7.36 19.94
C ARG A 276 -1.83 -8.66 19.87
N LEU A 277 -2.26 -9.68 20.62
CA LEU A 277 -1.63 -11.00 20.61
C LEU A 277 -1.62 -11.63 19.21
N GLY A 278 -0.48 -12.20 18.81
CA GLY A 278 -0.29 -12.88 17.53
C GLY A 278 -0.13 -11.97 16.30
N GLU A 279 -0.06 -10.65 16.48
CA GLU A 279 0.16 -9.71 15.38
C GLU A 279 1.54 -9.92 14.75
N TYR A 280 1.56 -10.19 13.44
CA TYR A 280 2.80 -10.17 12.68
C TYR A 280 3.37 -8.75 12.64
N LYS A 281 4.64 -8.60 13.03
CA LYS A 281 5.37 -7.33 13.01
C LYS A 281 6.68 -7.48 12.27
N ASN A 282 6.84 -6.78 11.16
CA ASN A 282 8.06 -6.81 10.34
C ASN A 282 9.12 -5.76 10.76
N TYR A 283 9.01 -5.21 11.97
CA TYR A 283 9.81 -4.09 12.45
C TYR A 283 10.09 -4.17 13.96
N LYS A 284 11.00 -3.32 14.45
CA LYS A 284 11.27 -3.07 15.87
C LYS A 284 10.99 -1.59 16.16
N ILE A 285 10.02 -1.30 17.03
CA ILE A 285 9.72 0.08 17.42
C ILE A 285 10.76 0.54 18.45
N LEU A 286 11.43 1.65 18.17
CA LEU A 286 12.29 2.32 19.13
C LEU A 286 11.44 3.17 20.08
N LYS A 287 11.84 3.18 21.36
CA LYS A 287 11.25 4.04 22.39
C LYS A 287 12.03 5.34 22.49
#